data_AF-A0A9Q7UFJ3-F1
#
_entry.id   AF-A0A9Q7UFJ3-F1
#
_cell.length_a   1.000
_cell.length_b   1.000
_cell.length_c   1.000
_cell.angle_alpha   90.00
_cell.angle_beta   90.00
_cell.angle_gamma   90.00
#
_symmetry.space_group_name_H-M   'P 1'
#
loop_
_entity.id
_entity.type
_entity.pdbx_description
1 polymer ?
#
loop_
_entity_poly.entity_id
_entity_poly.type
_entity_poly.pdbx_seq_one_letter_code
_entity_poly.pdbx_strand_id
1 'polypeptide(L)'
;MSSTAPPSSGTFLSFSTVNFYAGSKLNRLSWLRTSAWFLNSTIASPSTRFLVLKNNNPLSHASGPDEGMLATLSWDQVKPYILENVKLSGGVETSAEDVLVFGPQAYGLTNNGGDNAEKEFSRATDGVAPSRLALVFLGIDESGLKEISLPGEVAKDATQSSDAGNDNAPPAGTAYFALSLTYRPCWLSKNEIAPMEPLLKKLESNEKYDFIDLRASSRAATWPASDAAIVAQSKSLLDWNERHTYCPGCSRQQYSLCAGYKRGCTSSLSICNRVDFTINLLGDTPCFDQDGLGTCPSTKVLSNFHYPRTDPVIIMAIISADGEKVLLARQKKWPSGFYSCLAGFCEPGESFEEAVRREVLEESGIQVDQVIYHSSQPWPYPTNLMAGFYGIAKSDDEKSIRLDLDNELEDARFYTRKQILDVLQSKQRSHFTKQELQTIDKQDDLTAENEQKNRQVSIRLPPQTAIARVLIEAWANGQAVLPGQMNAKM
;
A
#
# COMPACT_ATOMS: atom_id res chain seq x y z
N MET A 1 -40.30 -35.81 -9.48
CA MET A 1 -39.16 -35.06 -10.04
C MET A 1 -38.63 -34.17 -8.94
N SER A 2 -37.64 -34.67 -8.20
CA SER A 2 -36.97 -33.94 -7.11
C SER A 2 -35.95 -33.00 -7.74
N SER A 3 -36.11 -31.69 -7.57
CA SER A 3 -35.12 -30.71 -8.01
C SER A 3 -33.94 -30.75 -7.04
N THR A 4 -32.85 -31.37 -7.47
CA THR A 4 -31.56 -31.25 -6.79
C THR A 4 -31.13 -29.78 -6.82
N ALA A 5 -31.00 -29.20 -5.64
CA ALA A 5 -30.32 -27.92 -5.45
C ALA A 5 -28.92 -27.98 -6.08
N PRO A 6 -28.39 -26.87 -6.61
CA PRO A 6 -27.02 -26.85 -7.12
C PRO A 6 -26.06 -27.21 -5.98
N PRO A 7 -24.96 -27.93 -6.26
CA PRO A 7 -23.98 -28.25 -5.24
C PRO A 7 -23.51 -26.94 -4.61
N SER A 8 -23.59 -26.85 -3.29
CA SER A 8 -23.01 -25.76 -2.52
C SER A 8 -21.56 -25.60 -2.96
N SER A 9 -21.21 -24.43 -3.48
CA SER A 9 -19.83 -24.04 -3.74
C SER A 9 -18.97 -24.47 -2.55
N GLY A 10 -17.99 -25.35 -2.76
CA GLY A 10 -17.12 -25.83 -1.70
C GLY A 10 -16.54 -24.65 -0.93
N THR A 11 -16.51 -24.77 0.40
CA THR A 11 -15.93 -23.77 1.30
C THR A 11 -14.41 -23.72 1.13
N PHE A 12 -13.95 -23.04 0.08
CA PHE A 12 -12.55 -22.62 0.00
C PHE A 12 -12.29 -21.58 1.10
N LEU A 13 -11.33 -21.83 2.01
CA LEU A 13 -10.98 -20.89 3.10
C LEU A 13 -10.55 -19.50 2.59
N SER A 14 -10.10 -19.41 1.34
CA SER A 14 -9.78 -18.15 0.68
C SER A 14 -10.93 -17.13 0.71
N PHE A 15 -12.18 -17.53 0.95
CA PHE A 15 -13.31 -16.59 0.97
C PHE A 15 -13.52 -15.87 2.31
N SER A 16 -12.89 -16.29 3.42
CA SER A 16 -13.14 -15.70 4.75
C SER A 16 -11.92 -15.05 5.41
N THR A 17 -10.69 -15.32 4.95
CA THR A 17 -9.49 -14.75 5.56
C THR A 17 -9.22 -13.33 5.05
N VAL A 18 -9.33 -12.34 5.93
CA VAL A 18 -8.88 -10.97 5.71
C VAL A 18 -7.62 -10.72 6.54
N ASN A 19 -6.47 -10.58 5.87
CA ASN A 19 -5.20 -10.31 6.53
C ASN A 19 -5.11 -8.86 7.04
N PHE A 20 -4.19 -8.57 7.97
CA PHE A 20 -4.13 -7.32 8.74
C PHE A 20 -4.06 -6.02 7.91
N TYR A 21 -3.42 -6.03 6.74
CA TYR A 21 -3.33 -4.87 5.84
C TYR A 21 -4.33 -4.93 4.67
N ALA A 22 -5.27 -5.87 4.71
CA ALA A 22 -6.35 -6.04 3.76
C ALA A 22 -7.70 -5.67 4.41
N GLY A 23 -8.79 -5.69 3.63
CA GLY A 23 -10.13 -5.39 4.17
C GLY A 23 -10.35 -3.91 4.44
N SER A 24 -9.84 -3.03 3.58
CA SER A 24 -10.14 -1.61 3.66
C SER A 24 -11.66 -1.39 3.58
N LYS A 25 -12.17 -0.52 4.46
CA LYS A 25 -13.56 -0.06 4.46
C LYS A 25 -13.85 0.97 3.36
N LEU A 26 -12.81 1.45 2.66
CA LEU A 26 -12.98 2.48 1.63
C LEU A 26 -13.45 1.88 0.31
N ASN A 27 -14.54 2.42 -0.21
CA ASN A 27 -14.82 2.33 -1.63
C ASN A 27 -13.85 3.23 -2.40
N ARG A 28 -13.05 2.65 -3.29
CA ARG A 28 -11.95 3.34 -3.97
C ARG A 28 -12.39 4.31 -5.07
N LEU A 29 -13.63 4.17 -5.57
CA LEU A 29 -14.26 5.03 -6.59
C LEU A 29 -13.29 5.42 -7.74
N SER A 30 -12.62 4.42 -8.33
CA SER A 30 -11.50 4.67 -9.24
C SER A 30 -11.88 5.46 -10.51
N TRP A 31 -13.13 5.35 -10.96
CA TRP A 31 -13.67 6.07 -12.11
C TRP A 31 -13.86 7.58 -11.86
N LEU A 32 -13.84 8.04 -10.60
CA LEU A 32 -14.00 9.45 -10.23
C LEU A 32 -12.67 10.18 -10.05
N ARG A 33 -11.53 9.48 -10.15
CA ARG A 33 -10.20 10.06 -9.95
C ARG A 33 -9.80 11.10 -11.00
N THR A 34 -10.50 11.14 -12.14
CA THR A 34 -10.29 12.14 -13.20
C THR A 34 -11.22 13.34 -13.06
N SER A 35 -12.30 13.24 -12.27
CA SER A 35 -13.30 14.29 -12.12
C SER A 35 -12.81 15.39 -11.18
N ALA A 36 -12.41 16.53 -11.78
CA ALA A 36 -11.97 17.71 -11.03
C ALA A 36 -13.08 18.22 -10.08
N TRP A 37 -14.32 18.29 -10.58
CA TRP A 37 -15.47 18.69 -9.77
C TRP A 37 -15.61 17.81 -8.52
N PHE A 38 -15.63 16.48 -8.70
CA PHE A 38 -15.77 15.54 -7.60
C PHE A 38 -14.64 15.67 -6.58
N LEU A 39 -13.38 15.73 -7.04
CA LEU A 39 -12.23 15.81 -6.14
C LEU A 39 -12.23 17.11 -5.33
N ASN A 40 -12.60 18.24 -5.95
CA ASN A 40 -12.63 19.54 -5.30
C ASN A 40 -13.80 19.68 -4.31
N SER A 41 -14.99 19.15 -4.63
CA SER A 41 -16.10 19.11 -3.67
C SER A 41 -15.79 18.17 -2.51
N THR A 42 -15.14 17.04 -2.80
CA THR A 42 -14.77 16.03 -1.81
C THR A 42 -13.68 16.53 -0.87
N ILE A 43 -12.59 17.11 -1.37
CA ILE A 43 -11.48 17.56 -0.51
C ILE A 43 -11.90 18.66 0.47
N ALA A 44 -12.86 19.51 0.05
CA ALA A 44 -13.38 20.62 0.83
C ALA A 44 -14.44 20.23 1.88
N SER A 45 -14.96 18.99 1.82
CA SER A 45 -16.00 18.56 2.74
C SER A 45 -15.53 18.57 4.21
N PRO A 46 -16.34 19.07 5.17
CA PRO A 46 -16.02 18.98 6.60
C PRO A 46 -15.88 17.53 7.11
N SER A 47 -16.52 16.56 6.44
CA SER A 47 -16.39 15.14 6.79
C SER A 47 -15.06 14.55 6.34
N THR A 48 -14.33 15.18 5.43
CA THR A 48 -13.09 14.65 4.87
C THR A 48 -12.00 14.49 5.93
N ARG A 49 -11.25 13.40 5.83
CA ARG A 49 -10.16 13.03 6.72
C ARG A 49 -8.86 12.88 5.95
N PHE A 50 -7.81 13.46 6.51
CA PHE A 50 -6.46 13.41 5.96
C PHE A 50 -5.60 12.49 6.82
N LEU A 51 -5.12 11.40 6.21
CA LEU A 51 -4.00 10.63 6.74
C LEU A 51 -2.71 11.34 6.36
N VAL A 52 -2.00 11.83 7.36
CA VAL A 52 -0.71 12.48 7.15
C VAL A 52 0.43 11.56 7.56
N LEU A 53 1.46 11.48 6.71
CA LEU A 53 2.62 10.63 6.96
C LEU A 53 3.91 11.46 7.01
N LYS A 54 4.77 11.16 7.98
CA LYS A 54 6.14 11.70 8.10
C LYS A 54 7.13 10.60 7.79
N ASN A 55 7.92 10.72 6.72
CA ASN A 55 8.84 9.67 6.27
C ASN A 55 8.14 8.31 6.15
N ASN A 56 6.95 8.31 5.56
CA ASN A 56 6.06 7.16 5.45
C ASN A 56 5.57 6.53 6.79
N ASN A 57 5.70 7.24 7.92
CA ASN A 57 5.12 6.86 9.21
C ASN A 57 3.83 7.64 9.47
N PRO A 58 2.71 6.96 9.76
CA PRO A 58 1.42 7.61 10.00
C PRO A 58 1.38 8.40 11.30
N LEU A 59 0.57 9.46 11.31
CA LEU A 59 0.20 10.18 12.52
C LEU A 59 -0.63 9.29 13.45
N SER A 60 -0.35 9.35 14.75
CA SER A 60 -1.12 8.69 15.80
C SER A 60 -1.45 9.64 16.94
N HIS A 61 -2.40 9.27 17.78
CA HIS A 61 -2.65 9.97 19.04
C HIS A 61 -1.53 9.67 20.04
N ALA A 62 -0.95 10.70 20.65
CA ALA A 62 0.16 10.55 21.61
C ALA A 62 -0.31 10.20 23.03
N SER A 63 -1.55 10.49 23.37
CA SER A 63 -2.12 10.25 24.70
C SER A 63 -3.64 10.16 24.66
N GLY A 64 -4.23 9.63 25.73
CA GLY A 64 -5.67 9.51 25.90
C GLY A 64 -6.22 8.11 25.53
N PRO A 65 -7.55 7.96 25.38
CA PRO A 65 -8.17 6.66 25.14
C PRO A 65 -7.75 6.03 23.79
N ASP A 66 -7.38 6.87 22.83
CA ASP A 66 -6.96 6.45 21.49
C ASP A 66 -5.42 6.41 21.34
N GLU A 67 -4.66 6.44 22.44
CA GLU A 67 -3.19 6.44 22.41
C GLU A 67 -2.63 5.33 21.51
N GLY A 68 -1.73 5.73 20.62
CA GLY A 68 -1.11 4.84 19.64
C GLY A 68 -1.99 4.48 18.45
N MET A 69 -3.29 4.84 18.43
CA MET A 69 -4.20 4.62 17.29
C MET A 69 -4.00 5.68 16.20
N LEU A 70 -4.43 5.34 14.98
CA LEU A 70 -4.36 6.23 13.81
C LEU A 70 -5.07 7.56 14.08
N ALA A 71 -4.35 8.67 13.92
CA ALA A 71 -4.92 10.01 13.95
C ALA A 71 -5.12 10.53 12.52
N THR A 72 -6.21 11.25 12.31
CA THR A 72 -6.48 11.95 11.03
C THR A 72 -6.73 13.42 11.28
N LEU A 73 -6.46 14.25 10.26
CA LEU A 73 -6.73 15.68 10.30
C LEU A 73 -8.00 16.02 9.52
N SER A 74 -8.69 17.09 9.92
CA SER A 74 -9.80 17.67 9.16
C SER A 74 -9.29 18.57 8.03
N TRP A 75 -10.17 18.90 7.08
CA TRP A 75 -9.88 19.89 6.04
C TRP A 75 -9.39 21.22 6.62
N ASP A 76 -10.03 21.77 7.65
CA ASP A 76 -9.63 23.05 8.27
C ASP A 76 -8.18 23.05 8.78
N GLN A 77 -7.69 21.90 9.25
CA GLN A 77 -6.33 21.78 9.77
C GLN A 77 -5.27 21.78 8.66
N VAL A 78 -5.61 21.30 7.46
CA VAL A 78 -4.68 21.16 6.33
C VAL A 78 -4.88 22.21 5.22
N LYS A 79 -6.07 22.81 5.12
CA LYS A 79 -6.49 23.80 4.12
C LYS A 79 -5.43 24.89 3.87
N PRO A 80 -4.93 25.63 4.87
CA PRO A 80 -4.00 26.72 4.60
C PRO A 80 -2.72 26.25 3.88
N TYR A 81 -2.19 25.10 4.27
CA TYR A 81 -0.95 24.55 3.70
C TYR A 81 -1.16 23.97 2.30
N ILE A 82 -2.32 23.34 2.06
CA ILE A 82 -2.66 22.81 0.74
C ILE A 82 -2.85 23.97 -0.24
N LEU A 83 -3.64 24.99 0.12
CA LEU A 83 -3.91 26.13 -0.77
C LEU A 83 -2.66 26.99 -1.03
N GLU A 84 -1.78 27.15 -0.04
CA GLU A 84 -0.48 27.79 -0.24
C GLU A 84 0.34 27.03 -1.29
N ASN A 85 0.37 25.69 -1.23
CA ASN A 85 1.10 24.89 -2.19
C ASN A 85 0.42 24.78 -3.56
N VAL A 86 -0.91 24.94 -3.66
CA VAL A 86 -1.61 25.15 -4.94
C VAL A 86 -1.08 26.43 -5.59
N LYS A 87 -1.06 27.56 -4.86
CA LYS A 87 -0.53 28.83 -5.35
C LYS A 87 0.93 28.72 -5.79
N LEU A 88 1.79 28.14 -4.95
CA LEU A 88 3.21 27.92 -5.27
C LEU A 88 3.43 26.92 -6.42
N SER A 89 2.42 26.12 -6.77
CA SER A 89 2.47 25.26 -7.96
C SER A 89 2.02 25.99 -9.23
N GLY A 90 1.69 27.29 -9.17
CA GLY A 90 1.15 28.05 -10.30
C GLY A 90 -0.37 27.95 -10.43
N GLY A 91 -1.07 27.72 -9.32
CA GLY A 91 -2.52 27.68 -9.29
C GLY A 91 -3.16 29.07 -9.41
N VAL A 92 -4.35 29.12 -10.01
CA VAL A 92 -5.12 30.37 -10.16
C VAL A 92 -5.67 30.84 -8.82
N GLU A 93 -5.70 32.15 -8.57
CA GLU A 93 -6.34 32.69 -7.36
C GLU A 93 -7.85 32.47 -7.44
N THR A 94 -8.41 31.83 -6.41
CA THR A 94 -9.86 31.63 -6.25
C THR A 94 -10.39 32.40 -5.05
N SER A 95 -11.71 32.55 -4.98
CA SER A 95 -12.36 33.09 -3.79
C SER A 95 -12.11 32.16 -2.59
N ALA A 96 -12.27 32.67 -1.35
CA ALA A 96 -12.08 31.84 -0.15
C ALA A 96 -13.10 30.67 -0.04
N GLU A 97 -14.21 30.78 -0.77
CA GLU A 97 -15.33 29.84 -0.81
C GLU A 97 -15.14 28.76 -1.91
N ASP A 98 -14.47 29.10 -3.01
CA ASP A 98 -14.19 28.17 -4.11
C ASP A 98 -12.87 27.42 -3.90
N VAL A 99 -12.97 26.19 -3.40
CA VAL A 99 -11.81 25.29 -3.26
C VAL A 99 -11.46 24.68 -4.61
N LEU A 100 -10.29 25.05 -5.15
CA LEU A 100 -9.80 24.54 -6.42
C LEU A 100 -8.37 24.02 -6.27
N VAL A 101 -8.25 22.70 -6.11
CA VAL A 101 -6.98 21.98 -5.88
C VAL A 101 -6.64 21.07 -7.06
N PHE A 102 -7.65 20.46 -7.67
CA PHE A 102 -7.50 19.49 -8.75
C PHE A 102 -8.05 19.99 -10.07
N GLY A 103 -7.50 19.46 -11.16
CA GLY A 103 -7.99 19.67 -12.52
C GLY A 103 -7.31 20.83 -13.26
N PRO A 104 -7.45 20.87 -14.59
CA PRO A 104 -6.79 21.88 -15.41
C PRO A 104 -7.19 23.31 -15.04
N GLN A 105 -8.43 23.51 -14.57
CA GLN A 105 -8.94 24.81 -14.15
C GLN A 105 -8.15 25.39 -12.96
N ALA A 106 -7.70 24.52 -12.04
CA ALA A 106 -6.90 24.93 -10.89
C ALA A 106 -5.57 25.59 -11.27
N TYR A 107 -5.07 25.31 -12.48
CA TYR A 107 -3.74 25.71 -12.94
C TYR A 107 -3.77 26.52 -14.24
N GLY A 108 -4.96 26.96 -14.69
CA GLY A 108 -5.12 27.73 -15.92
C GLY A 108 -4.73 26.98 -17.20
N LEU A 109 -4.70 25.64 -17.17
CA LEU A 109 -4.34 24.82 -18.31
C LEU A 109 -5.50 24.80 -19.33
N THR A 110 -5.21 25.14 -20.57
CA THR A 110 -6.15 25.12 -21.69
C THR A 110 -5.58 24.39 -22.89
N ASN A 111 -6.44 23.74 -23.67
CA ASN A 111 -6.08 23.05 -24.89
C ASN A 111 -5.64 24.05 -25.99
N ASN A 112 -4.40 23.93 -26.46
CA ASN A 112 -3.83 24.71 -27.57
C ASN A 112 -3.69 23.90 -28.87
N GLY A 113 -4.02 22.61 -28.86
CA GLY A 113 -3.91 21.70 -30.01
C GLY A 113 -5.15 21.63 -30.91
N GLY A 114 -6.19 22.43 -30.62
CA GLY A 114 -7.48 22.42 -31.33
C GLY A 114 -8.36 21.21 -31.00
N ASP A 115 -9.51 21.10 -31.68
CA ASP A 115 -10.55 20.10 -31.38
C ASP A 115 -10.07 18.65 -31.47
N ASN A 116 -9.11 18.37 -32.36
CA ASN A 116 -8.55 17.03 -32.54
C ASN A 116 -7.62 16.59 -31.40
N ALA A 117 -7.18 17.53 -30.54
CA ALA A 117 -6.27 17.27 -29.42
C ALA A 117 -6.98 17.11 -28.07
N GLU A 118 -8.31 17.21 -28.01
CA GLU A 118 -9.06 17.22 -26.75
C GLU A 118 -8.81 15.95 -25.90
N LYS A 119 -8.76 14.78 -26.53
CA LYS A 119 -8.43 13.52 -25.84
C LYS A 119 -7.02 13.51 -25.26
N GLU A 120 -6.07 14.13 -25.95
CA GLU A 120 -4.69 14.23 -25.48
C GLU A 120 -4.58 15.21 -24.33
N PHE A 121 -5.33 16.32 -24.39
CA PHE A 121 -5.48 17.28 -23.31
C PHE A 121 -6.06 16.61 -22.06
N SER A 122 -7.21 15.96 -22.13
CA SER A 122 -7.80 15.24 -20.98
C SER A 122 -6.80 14.23 -20.40
N ARG A 123 -6.16 13.41 -21.24
CA ARG A 123 -5.15 12.43 -20.77
C ARG A 123 -3.97 13.07 -20.02
N ALA A 124 -3.62 14.30 -20.39
CA ALA A 124 -2.54 15.09 -19.79
C ALA A 124 -2.97 15.90 -18.57
N THR A 125 -4.26 16.14 -18.33
CA THR A 125 -4.73 17.04 -17.27
C THR A 125 -5.74 16.43 -16.29
N ASP A 126 -6.27 15.24 -16.57
CA ASP A 126 -7.29 14.59 -15.75
C ASP A 126 -6.83 14.37 -14.30
N GLY A 127 -7.51 15.03 -13.36
CA GLY A 127 -7.18 14.99 -11.94
C GLY A 127 -5.76 15.49 -11.62
N VAL A 128 -5.23 16.42 -12.43
CA VAL A 128 -3.94 17.08 -12.14
C VAL A 128 -3.97 17.71 -10.76
N ALA A 129 -2.87 17.57 -10.01
CA ALA A 129 -2.74 18.01 -8.63
C ALA A 129 -1.51 18.92 -8.45
N PRO A 130 -1.34 19.59 -7.29
CA PRO A 130 -0.22 20.51 -7.07
C PRO A 130 1.13 19.79 -7.24
N SER A 131 2.06 20.39 -8.00
CA SER A 131 3.38 19.79 -8.26
C SER A 131 4.25 19.71 -7.00
N ARG A 132 3.95 20.53 -6.00
CA ARG A 132 4.66 20.60 -4.73
C ARG A 132 4.18 19.61 -3.66
N LEU A 133 3.09 18.89 -3.88
CA LEU A 133 2.51 17.98 -2.90
C LEU A 133 2.51 16.53 -3.38
N ALA A 134 2.72 15.59 -2.44
CA ALA A 134 2.29 14.21 -2.59
C ALA A 134 0.93 14.06 -1.90
N LEU A 135 -0.13 14.25 -2.68
CA LEU A 135 -1.53 14.23 -2.26
C LEU A 135 -2.30 13.17 -3.06
N VAL A 136 -3.01 12.30 -2.36
CA VAL A 136 -3.67 11.13 -2.97
C VAL A 136 -5.08 10.97 -2.42
N PHE A 137 -6.07 10.77 -3.30
CA PHE A 137 -7.43 10.39 -2.88
C PHE A 137 -7.52 8.88 -2.60
N LEU A 138 -7.90 8.47 -1.40
CA LEU A 138 -7.89 7.03 -1.04
C LEU A 138 -9.20 6.33 -1.38
N GLY A 139 -10.31 7.05 -1.24
CA GLY A 139 -11.67 6.54 -1.38
C GLY A 139 -12.62 7.18 -0.37
N ILE A 140 -13.80 6.59 -0.25
CA ILE A 140 -14.86 7.03 0.66
C ILE A 140 -15.25 5.87 1.56
N ASP A 141 -15.34 6.14 2.85
CA ASP A 141 -15.98 5.27 3.82
C ASP A 141 -17.50 5.48 3.75
N GLU A 142 -18.17 4.50 3.14
CA GLU A 142 -19.61 4.46 2.94
C GLU A 142 -20.31 3.63 4.03
N SER A 143 -19.58 3.09 5.03
CA SER A 143 -20.16 2.15 6.01
C SER A 143 -21.24 2.76 6.91
N GLY A 144 -21.26 4.09 7.02
CA GLY A 144 -22.27 4.84 7.77
C GLY A 144 -23.52 5.21 6.96
N LEU A 145 -23.57 4.87 5.67
CA LEU A 145 -24.69 5.20 4.79
C LEU A 145 -25.81 4.17 4.91
N LYS A 146 -27.05 4.61 4.70
CA LYS A 146 -28.20 3.70 4.56
C LYS A 146 -28.08 2.99 3.20
N GLU A 147 -28.55 1.74 3.10
CA GLU A 147 -28.42 0.81 1.94
C GLU A 147 -28.83 1.34 0.54
N ILE A 148 -29.30 2.58 0.41
CA ILE A 148 -29.94 3.13 -0.80
C ILE A 148 -29.04 4.11 -1.58
N SER A 149 -27.87 4.50 -1.09
CA SER A 149 -26.95 5.33 -1.89
C SER A 149 -26.17 4.46 -2.87
N LEU A 150 -26.37 4.64 -4.18
CA LEU A 150 -25.46 4.02 -5.16
C LEU A 150 -24.01 4.48 -4.89
N PRO A 151 -23.00 3.64 -5.13
CA PRO A 151 -21.60 4.00 -4.98
C PRO A 151 -21.26 5.34 -5.64
N GLY A 152 -20.77 6.31 -4.86
CA GLY A 152 -20.45 7.64 -5.37
C GLY A 152 -21.63 8.59 -5.57
N GLU A 153 -22.82 8.29 -5.03
CA GLU A 153 -23.90 9.27 -4.94
C GLU A 153 -23.51 10.47 -4.05
N VAL A 154 -23.88 11.66 -4.51
CA VAL A 154 -23.79 12.90 -3.75
C VAL A 154 -24.69 12.86 -2.52
N ALA A 155 -24.28 13.47 -1.41
CA ALA A 155 -25.11 13.55 -0.22
C ALA A 155 -26.42 14.29 -0.58
N LYS A 156 -27.57 13.60 -0.49
CA LYS A 156 -28.89 14.25 -0.62
C LYS A 156 -29.09 15.19 0.56
N ASP A 157 -29.27 16.48 0.29
CA ASP A 157 -29.64 17.46 1.30
C ASP A 157 -31.08 17.21 1.76
N ALA A 158 -31.27 16.82 3.01
CA ALA A 158 -32.58 16.50 3.59
C ALA A 158 -33.50 17.73 3.71
N THR A 159 -33.02 18.94 3.42
CA THR A 159 -33.79 20.19 3.49
C THR A 159 -34.36 20.65 2.13
N GLN A 160 -34.00 20.00 1.02
CA GLN A 160 -34.46 20.39 -0.32
C GLN A 160 -35.43 19.35 -0.90
N SER A 161 -36.61 19.80 -1.32
CA SER A 161 -37.76 18.96 -1.72
C SER A 161 -37.77 18.53 -3.19
N SER A 162 -36.66 18.64 -3.93
CA SER A 162 -36.57 18.26 -5.34
C SER A 162 -35.47 17.23 -5.59
N ASP A 163 -35.83 16.10 -6.21
CA ASP A 163 -34.95 15.01 -6.67
C ASP A 163 -34.03 15.38 -7.86
N ALA A 164 -33.87 16.67 -8.17
CA ALA A 164 -32.77 17.10 -9.04
C ALA A 164 -31.49 16.99 -8.22
N GLY A 165 -30.63 16.03 -8.57
CA GLY A 165 -29.34 15.81 -7.90
C GLY A 165 -28.64 17.14 -7.66
N ASN A 166 -28.22 17.38 -6.41
CA ASN A 166 -27.37 18.51 -6.13
C ASN A 166 -26.01 18.20 -6.74
N ASP A 167 -25.85 18.51 -8.03
CA ASP A 167 -24.63 18.30 -8.84
C ASP A 167 -23.42 19.06 -8.29
N ASN A 168 -23.52 19.71 -7.12
CA ASN A 168 -22.45 20.40 -6.40
C ASN A 168 -22.28 19.92 -4.94
N ALA A 169 -23.07 18.95 -4.47
CA ALA A 169 -22.91 18.43 -3.11
C ALA A 169 -21.69 17.49 -2.99
N PRO A 170 -20.98 17.48 -1.85
CA PRO A 170 -19.95 16.50 -1.58
C PRO A 170 -20.54 15.09 -1.56
N PRO A 171 -19.74 14.05 -1.83
CA PRO A 171 -20.22 12.67 -1.83
C PRO A 171 -20.73 12.25 -0.45
N ALA A 172 -21.72 11.36 -0.44
CA ALA A 172 -22.19 10.75 0.78
C ALA A 172 -21.06 9.92 1.43
N GLY A 173 -20.86 10.09 2.74
CA GLY A 173 -19.85 9.35 3.52
C GLY A 173 -18.66 10.19 3.97
N THR A 174 -17.60 9.50 4.39
CA THR A 174 -16.36 10.15 4.84
C THR A 174 -15.24 9.90 3.84
N ALA A 175 -14.84 10.94 3.12
CA ALA A 175 -13.74 10.84 2.17
C ALA A 175 -12.38 10.85 2.88
N TYR A 176 -11.44 10.09 2.32
CA TYR A 176 -10.09 9.97 2.85
C TYR A 176 -9.06 10.41 1.80
N PHE A 177 -8.12 11.25 2.22
CA PHE A 177 -6.92 11.61 1.45
C PHE A 177 -5.66 11.24 2.23
N ALA A 178 -4.60 10.84 1.51
CA ALA A 178 -3.26 10.71 2.05
C ALA A 178 -2.41 11.93 1.66
N LEU A 179 -1.61 12.44 2.59
CA LEU A 179 -0.74 13.58 2.40
C LEU A 179 0.63 13.33 3.04
N SER A 180 1.69 13.49 2.26
CA SER A 180 3.05 13.45 2.82
C SER A 180 3.43 14.79 3.44
N LEU A 181 3.96 14.73 4.67
CA LEU A 181 4.53 15.89 5.36
C LEU A 181 6.01 16.10 5.04
N THR A 182 6.65 15.12 4.41
CA THR A 182 8.09 15.08 4.15
C THR A 182 8.44 15.05 2.67
N TYR A 183 7.44 14.98 1.78
CA TYR A 183 7.67 15.08 0.35
C TYR A 183 8.39 16.38 0.02
N ARG A 184 9.46 16.24 -0.76
CA ARG A 184 10.25 17.34 -1.26
C ARG A 184 10.38 17.20 -2.77
N PRO A 185 9.87 18.15 -3.56
CA PRO A 185 10.08 18.16 -5.01
C PRO A 185 11.58 18.14 -5.32
N CYS A 186 11.99 17.37 -6.32
CA CYS A 186 13.41 17.17 -6.63
C CYS A 186 14.13 18.43 -7.13
N TRP A 187 13.37 19.43 -7.60
CA TRP A 187 13.88 20.74 -8.01
C TRP A 187 13.97 21.76 -6.87
N LEU A 188 13.44 21.46 -5.68
CA LEU A 188 13.45 22.40 -4.56
C LEU A 188 14.83 22.44 -3.89
N SER A 189 15.49 23.61 -3.89
CA SER A 189 16.86 23.77 -3.36
C SER A 189 16.93 23.42 -1.89
N LYS A 190 18.00 22.75 -1.41
CA LYS A 190 18.12 22.24 -0.03
C LYS A 190 17.84 23.27 1.08
N ASN A 191 18.05 24.57 0.82
CA ASN A 191 17.86 25.64 1.79
C ASN A 191 16.40 26.13 1.88
N GLU A 192 15.56 25.77 0.92
CA GLU A 192 14.14 26.13 0.93
C GLU A 192 13.34 25.24 1.89
N ILE A 193 12.33 25.81 2.53
CA ILE A 193 11.45 25.08 3.44
C ILE A 193 10.64 24.05 2.65
N ALA A 194 10.53 22.81 3.15
CA ALA A 194 9.75 21.80 2.45
C ALA A 194 8.24 22.18 2.47
N PRO A 195 7.47 21.82 1.42
CA PRO A 195 6.07 22.20 1.24
C PRO A 195 5.16 22.10 2.47
N MET A 196 5.33 21.01 3.24
CA MET A 196 4.50 20.70 4.40
C MET A 196 5.24 20.79 5.74
N GLU A 197 6.49 21.29 5.73
CA GLU A 197 7.30 21.47 6.94
C GLU A 197 6.65 22.39 7.99
N PRO A 198 5.95 23.48 7.62
CA PRO A 198 5.23 24.29 8.62
C PRO A 198 4.14 23.50 9.36
N LEU A 199 3.38 22.67 8.66
CA LEU A 199 2.38 21.80 9.29
C LEU A 199 3.06 20.73 10.16
N LEU A 200 4.15 20.13 9.66
CA LEU A 200 4.91 19.13 10.41
C LEU A 200 5.39 19.69 11.76
N LYS A 201 6.04 20.86 11.76
CA LYS A 201 6.49 21.54 12.99
C LYS A 201 5.34 21.81 13.95
N LYS A 202 4.18 22.23 13.42
CA LYS A 202 2.98 22.46 14.24
C LYS A 202 2.49 21.17 14.89
N LEU A 203 2.48 20.05 14.17
CA LEU A 203 2.06 18.75 14.70
C LEU A 203 3.05 18.22 15.74
N GLU A 204 4.36 18.37 15.49
CA GLU A 204 5.41 17.95 16.43
C GLU A 204 5.42 18.79 17.72
N SER A 205 5.07 20.07 17.63
CA SER A 205 4.92 20.93 18.81
C SER A 205 3.66 20.63 19.63
N ASN A 206 2.75 19.80 19.10
CA ASN A 206 1.48 19.47 19.72
C ASN A 206 1.56 18.12 20.43
N GLU A 207 1.52 18.14 21.77
CA GLU A 207 1.56 16.94 22.62
C GLU A 207 0.38 15.96 22.39
N LYS A 208 -0.60 16.33 21.55
CA LYS A 208 -1.71 15.46 21.14
C LYS A 208 -1.30 14.37 20.14
N TYR A 209 -0.25 14.59 19.35
CA TYR A 209 0.09 13.70 18.23
C TYR A 209 1.50 13.15 18.33
N ASP A 210 1.69 11.96 17.78
CA ASP A 210 2.99 11.32 17.56
C ASP A 210 3.03 10.73 16.14
N PHE A 211 4.19 10.28 15.69
CA PHE A 211 4.36 9.50 14.46
C PHE A 211 4.88 8.11 14.79
N ILE A 212 4.07 7.11 14.50
CA ILE A 212 4.38 5.73 14.86
C ILE A 212 5.02 4.99 13.70
N ASP A 213 6.05 4.19 14.01
CA ASP A 213 6.63 3.27 13.03
C ASP A 213 5.60 2.20 12.65
N LEU A 214 5.19 2.16 11.38
CA LEU A 214 4.11 1.29 10.93
C LEU A 214 4.39 -0.19 11.21
N ARG A 215 5.66 -0.60 11.15
CA ARG A 215 6.03 -2.00 11.34
C ARG A 215 5.96 -2.38 12.81
N ALA A 216 6.45 -1.52 13.69
CA ALA A 216 6.26 -1.66 15.13
C ALA A 216 4.77 -1.73 15.51
N SER A 217 3.91 -0.87 14.94
CA SER A 217 2.45 -0.89 15.21
C SER A 217 1.82 -2.21 14.77
N SER A 218 2.15 -2.69 13.57
CA SER A 218 1.61 -3.95 13.07
C SER A 218 2.02 -5.14 13.95
N ARG A 219 3.24 -5.13 14.47
CA ARG A 219 3.76 -6.19 15.36
C ARG A 219 3.11 -6.14 16.74
N ALA A 220 2.68 -4.97 17.20
CA ALA A 220 1.90 -4.82 18.42
C ALA A 220 0.43 -5.27 18.25
N ALA A 221 -0.05 -5.41 17.01
CA ALA A 221 -1.42 -5.81 16.68
C ALA A 221 -2.50 -4.92 17.32
N THR A 222 -2.18 -3.65 17.57
CA THR A 222 -3.05 -2.72 18.31
C THR A 222 -4.12 -2.07 17.45
N TRP A 223 -3.93 -2.02 16.13
CA TRP A 223 -4.81 -1.29 15.23
C TRP A 223 -5.96 -2.14 14.69
N PRO A 224 -7.14 -1.54 14.46
CA PRO A 224 -8.17 -2.15 13.63
C PRO A 224 -7.62 -2.49 12.23
N ALA A 225 -7.97 -3.66 11.70
CA ALA A 225 -7.52 -4.10 10.37
C ALA A 225 -7.96 -3.13 9.25
N SER A 226 -9.15 -2.53 9.39
CA SER A 226 -9.65 -1.52 8.44
C SER A 226 -8.74 -0.30 8.35
N ASP A 227 -8.23 0.20 9.48
CA ASP A 227 -7.35 1.35 9.53
C ASP A 227 -5.94 0.99 9.03
N ALA A 228 -5.44 -0.18 9.43
CA ALA A 228 -4.18 -0.71 8.91
C ALA A 228 -4.20 -0.85 7.38
N ALA A 229 -5.31 -1.29 6.79
CA ALA A 229 -5.48 -1.38 5.34
C ALA A 229 -5.48 -0.01 4.64
N ILE A 230 -6.12 1.00 5.24
CA ILE A 230 -6.07 2.39 4.73
C ILE A 230 -4.64 2.93 4.78
N VAL A 231 -3.91 2.68 5.88
CA VAL A 231 -2.51 3.11 6.00
C VAL A 231 -1.60 2.38 5.01
N ALA A 232 -1.81 1.08 4.78
CA ALA A 232 -1.05 0.33 3.79
C ALA A 232 -1.24 0.90 2.37
N GLN A 233 -2.47 1.24 1.99
CA GLN A 233 -2.76 1.93 0.73
C GLN A 233 -2.08 3.31 0.69
N SER A 234 -2.20 4.09 1.77
CA SER A 234 -1.65 5.45 1.87
C SER A 234 -0.13 5.46 1.71
N LYS A 235 0.56 4.65 2.51
CA LYS A 235 2.01 4.51 2.48
C LYS A 235 2.48 4.07 1.09
N SER A 236 1.83 3.09 0.49
CA SER A 236 2.23 2.57 -0.83
C SER A 236 2.12 3.64 -1.92
N LEU A 237 1.05 4.43 -1.91
CA LEU A 237 0.80 5.46 -2.93
C LEU A 237 1.67 6.70 -2.71
N LEU A 238 1.86 7.15 -1.47
CA LEU A 238 2.76 8.25 -1.17
C LEU A 238 4.20 7.88 -1.51
N ASP A 239 4.69 6.74 -1.04
CA ASP A 239 6.05 6.26 -1.31
C ASP A 239 6.33 6.15 -2.81
N TRP A 240 5.36 5.65 -3.60
CA TRP A 240 5.47 5.65 -5.05
C TRP A 240 5.53 7.08 -5.64
N ASN A 241 4.65 7.98 -5.22
CA ASN A 241 4.65 9.37 -5.72
C ASN A 241 5.95 10.11 -5.40
N GLU A 242 6.56 9.85 -4.24
CA GLU A 242 7.82 10.49 -3.82
C GLU A 242 9.03 9.95 -4.60
N ARG A 243 9.05 8.66 -4.93
CA ARG A 243 10.19 8.02 -5.61
C ARG A 243 10.13 8.09 -7.15
N HIS A 244 8.95 8.32 -7.74
CA HIS A 244 8.73 8.30 -9.19
C HIS A 244 8.47 9.71 -9.74
N THR A 245 9.44 10.60 -9.53
CA THR A 245 9.38 12.00 -9.96
C THR A 245 9.95 12.24 -11.35
N TYR A 246 10.59 11.23 -11.97
CA TYR A 246 11.16 11.29 -13.31
C TYR A 246 10.65 10.14 -14.18
N CYS A 247 10.35 10.45 -15.44
CA CYS A 247 9.80 9.52 -16.40
C CYS A 247 10.85 8.47 -16.81
N PRO A 248 10.61 7.18 -16.61
CA PRO A 248 11.56 6.14 -17.02
C PRO A 248 11.82 6.09 -18.54
N GLY A 249 10.89 6.60 -19.37
CA GLY A 249 11.03 6.59 -20.82
C GLY A 249 11.88 7.71 -21.40
N CYS A 250 12.01 8.86 -20.73
CA CYS A 250 12.74 10.02 -21.27
C CYS A 250 13.46 10.88 -20.22
N SER A 251 13.46 10.47 -18.95
CA SER A 251 14.09 11.14 -17.82
C SER A 251 13.58 12.55 -17.50
N ARG A 252 12.56 13.07 -18.19
CA ARG A 252 11.91 14.34 -17.82
C ARG A 252 11.09 14.21 -16.54
N GLN A 253 10.89 15.32 -15.84
CA GLN A 253 10.07 15.34 -14.64
C GLN A 253 8.65 14.84 -14.89
N GLN A 254 8.03 14.35 -13.83
CA GLN A 254 6.65 13.92 -13.82
C GLN A 254 5.82 14.71 -12.83
N TYR A 255 4.52 14.81 -13.10
CA TYR A 255 3.54 15.46 -12.25
C TYR A 255 2.39 14.49 -11.93
N SER A 256 1.67 14.78 -10.85
CA SER A 256 0.58 13.93 -10.37
C SER A 256 -0.68 14.13 -11.20
N LEU A 257 -1.31 13.02 -11.56
CA LEU A 257 -2.57 12.89 -12.29
C LEU A 257 -3.48 11.88 -11.59
N CYS A 258 -4.75 11.88 -11.97
CA CYS A 258 -5.75 10.94 -11.47
C CYS A 258 -5.76 10.86 -9.93
N ALA A 259 -5.72 12.01 -9.25
CA ALA A 259 -5.70 12.11 -7.79
C ALA A 259 -4.59 11.28 -7.11
N GLY A 260 -3.39 11.24 -7.71
CA GLY A 260 -2.23 10.56 -7.15
C GLY A 260 -2.03 9.10 -7.59
N TYR A 261 -2.84 8.59 -8.54
CA TYR A 261 -2.72 7.23 -9.10
C TYR A 261 -2.06 7.20 -10.48
N LYS A 262 -1.60 8.34 -10.98
CA LYS A 262 -0.88 8.41 -12.25
C LYS A 262 0.22 9.45 -12.19
N ARG A 263 1.38 9.16 -12.78
CA ARG A 263 2.45 10.13 -13.03
C ARG A 263 2.48 10.47 -14.52
N GLY A 264 2.14 11.71 -14.86
CA GLY A 264 2.24 12.23 -16.23
C GLY A 264 3.67 12.69 -16.51
N CYS A 265 4.25 12.31 -17.66
CA CYS A 265 5.48 12.92 -18.14
C CYS A 265 5.21 14.35 -18.55
N THR A 266 6.04 15.32 -18.15
CA THR A 266 5.80 16.73 -18.50
C THR A 266 5.71 16.99 -20.01
N SER A 267 6.29 16.14 -20.86
CA SER A 267 6.12 16.23 -22.32
C SER A 267 4.68 16.10 -22.82
N SER A 268 3.76 15.53 -22.04
CA SER A 268 2.33 15.55 -22.39
C SER A 268 1.68 16.92 -22.25
N LEU A 269 2.32 17.88 -21.59
CA LEU A 269 1.83 19.26 -21.47
C LEU A 269 2.18 20.11 -22.70
N SER A 270 2.81 19.54 -23.74
CA SER A 270 3.12 20.25 -24.99
C SER A 270 1.88 20.78 -25.72
N ILE A 271 0.73 20.15 -25.47
CA ILE A 271 -0.57 20.53 -26.04
C ILE A 271 -1.30 21.60 -25.21
N CYS A 272 -0.73 22.01 -24.07
CA CYS A 272 -1.29 23.03 -23.18
C CYS A 272 -0.71 24.41 -23.50
N ASN A 273 -1.43 25.46 -23.12
CA ASN A 273 -0.86 26.79 -22.98
C ASN A 273 0.28 26.83 -21.94
N ARG A 274 1.25 27.73 -22.19
CA ARG A 274 2.34 27.97 -21.24
C ARG A 274 1.84 28.90 -20.14
N VAL A 275 1.71 28.36 -18.94
CA VAL A 275 1.24 29.00 -17.71
C VAL A 275 2.21 28.73 -16.56
N ASP A 276 2.06 29.42 -15.44
CA ASP A 276 2.94 29.29 -14.27
C ASP A 276 3.13 27.83 -13.82
N PHE A 277 2.09 27.00 -13.86
CA PHE A 277 2.20 25.57 -13.56
C PHE A 277 3.19 24.85 -14.47
N THR A 278 3.08 25.07 -15.78
CA THR A 278 4.01 24.49 -16.76
C THR A 278 5.41 25.10 -16.63
N ILE A 279 5.53 26.40 -16.35
CA ILE A 279 6.82 27.08 -16.17
C ILE A 279 7.54 26.52 -14.95
N ASN A 280 6.84 26.31 -13.83
CA ASN A 280 7.42 25.74 -12.62
C ASN A 280 7.91 24.30 -12.80
N LEU A 281 7.28 23.52 -13.68
CA LEU A 281 7.66 22.13 -13.98
C LEU A 281 8.72 22.01 -15.09
N LEU A 282 8.74 22.94 -16.04
CA LEU A 282 9.58 22.89 -17.25
C LEU A 282 10.78 23.84 -17.21
N GLY A 283 10.77 24.79 -16.29
CA GLY A 283 11.69 25.93 -16.26
C GLY A 283 11.57 26.81 -17.50
N ASP A 284 12.71 27.33 -17.95
CA ASP A 284 12.80 28.22 -19.12
C ASP A 284 12.56 27.49 -20.46
N THR A 285 12.47 26.16 -20.48
CA THR A 285 12.30 25.34 -21.68
C THR A 285 10.98 25.68 -22.41
N PRO A 286 11.01 26.35 -23.57
CA PRO A 286 9.84 26.78 -24.32
C PRO A 286 9.11 25.66 -25.07
N CYS A 287 9.80 24.59 -25.47
CA CYS A 287 9.17 23.41 -26.09
C CYS A 287 10.01 22.14 -25.95
N PHE A 288 9.35 20.97 -26.01
CA PHE A 288 9.97 19.64 -25.88
C PHE A 288 10.79 19.22 -27.11
N ASP A 289 10.86 20.06 -28.13
CA ASP A 289 11.69 19.85 -29.32
C ASP A 289 13.13 20.35 -29.13
N GLN A 290 13.41 21.14 -28.08
CA GLN A 290 14.72 21.79 -27.87
C GLN A 290 15.81 20.87 -27.34
N ASP A 291 15.48 19.75 -26.70
CA ASP A 291 16.44 18.70 -26.36
C ASP A 291 16.60 17.66 -27.48
N GLY A 292 15.89 17.83 -28.60
CA GLY A 292 15.90 16.91 -29.75
C GLY A 292 15.16 15.59 -29.52
N LEU A 293 14.48 15.41 -28.38
CA LEU A 293 13.78 14.16 -28.03
C LEU A 293 12.28 14.17 -28.37
N GLY A 294 11.69 15.36 -28.57
CA GLY A 294 10.27 15.53 -28.87
C GLY A 294 9.35 15.00 -27.75
N THR A 295 8.08 14.75 -28.10
CA THR A 295 7.09 14.18 -27.19
C THR A 295 7.45 12.74 -26.80
N CYS A 296 7.50 12.44 -25.50
CA CYS A 296 7.89 11.12 -25.01
C CYS A 296 6.95 10.02 -25.53
N PRO A 297 7.48 8.92 -26.10
CA PRO A 297 6.66 7.81 -26.60
C PRO A 297 5.72 7.21 -25.53
N SER A 298 6.13 7.23 -24.26
CA SER A 298 5.32 6.73 -23.14
C SER A 298 4.00 7.48 -22.99
N THR A 299 3.93 8.74 -23.43
CA THR A 299 2.70 9.52 -23.35
C THR A 299 1.66 9.04 -24.36
N LYS A 300 2.09 8.38 -25.45
CA LYS A 300 1.21 7.94 -26.54
C LYS A 300 0.58 6.58 -26.30
N VAL A 301 1.15 5.78 -25.39
CA VAL A 301 0.71 4.41 -25.09
C VAL A 301 0.40 4.25 -23.61
N LEU A 302 -0.31 3.17 -23.27
CA LEU A 302 -0.49 2.78 -21.88
C LEU A 302 0.82 2.17 -21.36
N SER A 303 1.56 2.91 -20.53
CA SER A 303 2.81 2.44 -19.91
C SER A 303 2.64 2.18 -18.42
N ASN A 304 3.08 1.01 -17.95
CA ASN A 304 2.95 0.58 -16.55
C ASN A 304 3.63 1.52 -15.55
N PHE A 305 4.78 2.12 -15.90
CA PHE A 305 5.51 3.04 -15.03
C PHE A 305 4.83 4.40 -14.81
N HIS A 306 3.71 4.67 -15.48
CA HIS A 306 2.85 5.79 -15.13
C HIS A 306 1.90 5.48 -13.96
N TYR A 307 1.80 4.21 -13.53
CA TYR A 307 0.87 3.76 -12.50
C TYR A 307 1.62 3.20 -11.27
N PRO A 308 0.97 3.18 -10.09
CA PRO A 308 1.55 2.63 -8.88
C PRO A 308 2.04 1.19 -9.08
N ARG A 309 3.24 0.92 -8.55
CA ARG A 309 3.84 -0.41 -8.59
C ARG A 309 3.30 -1.27 -7.44
N THR A 310 3.10 -2.55 -7.70
CA THR A 310 2.80 -3.56 -6.68
C THR A 310 3.52 -4.83 -7.08
N ASP A 311 4.57 -5.17 -6.32
CA ASP A 311 5.40 -6.34 -6.63
C ASP A 311 4.79 -7.60 -6.01
N PRO A 312 4.46 -8.63 -6.80
CA PRO A 312 3.97 -9.88 -6.25
C PRO A 312 5.09 -10.64 -5.54
N VAL A 313 4.81 -11.10 -4.33
CA VAL A 313 5.72 -11.88 -3.49
C VAL A 313 4.99 -13.12 -3.03
N ILE A 314 5.50 -14.30 -3.33
CA ILE A 314 4.97 -15.55 -2.79
C ILE A 314 5.47 -15.77 -1.37
N ILE A 315 4.64 -16.35 -0.51
CA ILE A 315 5.03 -16.78 0.84
C ILE A 315 4.32 -18.09 1.15
N MET A 316 5.07 -19.10 1.61
CA MET A 316 4.60 -20.47 1.58
C MET A 316 4.93 -21.25 2.84
N ALA A 317 3.91 -21.89 3.41
CA ALA A 317 4.09 -22.91 4.42
C ALA A 317 4.24 -24.27 3.73
N ILE A 318 5.45 -24.83 3.77
CA ILE A 318 5.76 -26.11 3.12
C ILE A 318 5.50 -27.25 4.10
N ILE A 319 4.53 -28.09 3.76
CA ILE A 319 4.04 -29.18 4.60
C ILE A 319 4.71 -30.48 4.16
N SER A 320 5.13 -31.31 5.13
CA SER A 320 5.65 -32.66 4.85
C SER A 320 4.62 -33.53 4.12
N ALA A 321 5.08 -34.56 3.41
CA ALA A 321 4.21 -35.45 2.64
C ALA A 321 3.12 -36.14 3.48
N ASP A 322 3.39 -36.38 4.77
CA ASP A 322 2.44 -36.96 5.74
C ASP A 322 1.46 -35.93 6.34
N GLY A 323 1.68 -34.63 6.12
CA GLY A 323 0.82 -33.56 6.66
C GLY A 323 1.12 -33.13 8.09
N GLU A 324 2.13 -33.72 8.75
CA GLU A 324 2.37 -33.59 10.20
C GLU A 324 3.47 -32.61 10.59
N LYS A 325 4.26 -32.12 9.63
CA LYS A 325 5.31 -31.13 9.84
C LYS A 325 5.21 -29.95 8.87
N VAL A 326 5.75 -28.81 9.28
CA VAL A 326 5.93 -27.61 8.46
C VAL A 326 7.40 -27.19 8.43
N LEU A 327 7.94 -26.93 7.25
CA LEU A 327 9.28 -26.36 7.08
C LEU A 327 9.23 -24.89 7.45
N LEU A 328 10.11 -24.48 8.36
CA LEU A 328 10.34 -23.08 8.69
C LEU A 328 11.83 -22.78 8.62
N ALA A 329 12.15 -21.55 8.26
CA ALA A 329 13.51 -21.08 8.07
C ALA A 329 13.79 -19.77 8.79
N ARG A 330 15.08 -19.45 8.90
CA ARG A 330 15.56 -18.18 9.44
C ARG A 330 16.78 -17.66 8.70
N GLN A 331 16.87 -16.33 8.63
CA GLN A 331 18.07 -15.64 8.14
C GLN A 331 19.02 -15.33 9.30
N LYS A 332 20.31 -15.19 8.98
CA LYS A 332 21.37 -14.88 9.95
C LYS A 332 21.14 -13.58 10.73
N LYS A 333 20.52 -12.58 10.08
CA LYS A 333 20.26 -11.26 10.67
C LYS A 333 19.09 -11.25 11.66
N TRP A 334 18.29 -12.31 11.73
CA TRP A 334 17.09 -12.33 12.56
C TRP A 334 17.41 -12.65 14.03
N PRO A 335 16.58 -12.21 14.99
CA PRO A 335 16.72 -12.57 16.38
C PRO A 335 16.76 -14.09 16.57
N SER A 336 17.62 -14.55 17.48
CA SER A 336 17.80 -15.98 17.69
C SER A 336 16.48 -16.69 18.03
N GLY A 337 16.22 -17.79 17.33
CA GLY A 337 15.01 -18.59 17.47
C GLY A 337 13.82 -18.09 16.67
N PHE A 338 13.92 -16.99 15.92
CA PHE A 338 12.86 -16.53 15.04
C PHE A 338 12.83 -17.33 13.73
N TYR A 339 11.74 -18.06 13.48
CA TYR A 339 11.54 -18.86 12.28
C TYR A 339 10.24 -18.45 11.58
N SER A 340 10.25 -18.43 10.25
CA SER A 340 9.12 -18.04 9.40
C SER A 340 8.97 -18.98 8.20
N CYS A 341 7.87 -18.83 7.47
CA CYS A 341 7.73 -19.36 6.11
C CYS A 341 8.80 -18.79 5.19
N LEU A 342 9.15 -19.56 4.15
CA LEU A 342 9.93 -19.11 2.99
C LEU A 342 9.11 -18.11 2.17
N ALA A 343 9.77 -17.16 1.49
CA ALA A 343 9.11 -16.14 0.71
C ALA A 343 10.03 -15.49 -0.32
N GLY A 344 9.50 -15.19 -1.50
CA GLY A 344 10.27 -14.73 -2.65
C GLY A 344 9.52 -13.82 -3.60
N PHE A 345 10.23 -12.97 -4.32
CA PHE A 345 9.63 -12.19 -5.41
C PHE A 345 9.27 -13.12 -6.58
N CYS A 346 8.17 -12.78 -7.28
CA CYS A 346 7.91 -13.42 -8.56
C CYS A 346 8.79 -12.81 -9.66
N GLU A 347 9.33 -13.64 -10.53
CA GLU A 347 10.09 -13.26 -11.72
C GLU A 347 9.19 -13.01 -12.96
N PRO A 348 9.66 -12.24 -13.95
CA PRO A 348 8.94 -12.06 -15.19
C PRO A 348 8.72 -13.38 -15.95
N GLY A 349 7.46 -13.76 -16.15
CA GLY A 349 7.07 -14.91 -16.96
C GLY A 349 6.78 -16.18 -16.18
N GLU A 350 6.91 -16.18 -14.85
CA GLU A 350 6.54 -17.32 -14.01
C GLU A 350 5.12 -17.21 -13.44
N SER A 351 4.47 -18.36 -13.23
CA SER A 351 3.25 -18.47 -12.42
C SER A 351 3.58 -18.45 -10.92
N PHE A 352 2.59 -18.21 -10.06
CA PHE A 352 2.81 -18.28 -8.61
C PHE A 352 3.28 -19.67 -8.16
N GLU A 353 2.79 -20.73 -8.80
CA GLU A 353 3.16 -22.10 -8.49
C GLU A 353 4.59 -22.42 -8.96
N GLU A 354 5.05 -21.80 -10.04
CA GLU A 354 6.46 -21.89 -10.47
C GLU A 354 7.36 -21.14 -9.49
N ALA A 355 6.99 -19.91 -9.11
CA ALA A 355 7.70 -19.10 -8.12
C ALA A 355 7.86 -19.83 -6.78
N VAL A 356 6.77 -20.43 -6.26
CA VAL A 356 6.81 -21.21 -5.01
C VAL A 356 7.77 -22.39 -5.13
N ARG A 357 7.78 -23.13 -6.26
CA ARG A 357 8.67 -24.27 -6.43
C ARG A 357 10.13 -23.85 -6.58
N ARG A 358 10.38 -22.76 -7.32
CA ARG A 358 11.72 -22.18 -7.53
C ARG A 358 12.31 -21.73 -6.20
N GLU A 359 11.60 -20.86 -5.49
CA GLU A 359 12.12 -20.26 -4.26
C GLU A 359 12.39 -21.31 -3.17
N VAL A 360 11.51 -22.30 -2.99
CA VAL A 360 11.74 -23.37 -1.99
C VAL A 360 12.95 -24.23 -2.37
N LEU A 361 13.13 -24.49 -3.67
CA LEU A 361 14.28 -25.25 -4.15
C LEU A 361 15.58 -24.46 -3.95
N GLU A 362 15.59 -23.17 -4.26
CA GLU A 362 16.74 -22.27 -4.11
C GLU A 362 17.13 -22.11 -2.64
N GLU A 363 16.19 -21.77 -1.76
CA GLU A 363 16.52 -21.46 -0.35
C GLU A 363 16.79 -22.72 0.49
N SER A 364 16.13 -23.84 0.19
CA SER A 364 16.13 -25.02 1.07
C SER A 364 16.48 -26.35 0.40
N GLY A 365 16.59 -26.40 -0.93
CA GLY A 365 16.78 -27.65 -1.68
C GLY A 365 15.57 -28.58 -1.73
N ILE A 366 14.47 -28.23 -1.05
CA ILE A 366 13.27 -29.09 -0.98
C ILE A 366 12.45 -28.96 -2.26
N GLN A 367 12.09 -30.10 -2.84
CA GLN A 367 11.18 -30.13 -3.98
C GLN A 367 9.73 -30.11 -3.51
N VAL A 368 8.94 -29.22 -4.13
CA VAL A 368 7.50 -29.08 -3.86
C VAL A 368 6.69 -29.67 -5.01
N ASP A 369 5.67 -30.46 -4.67
CA ASP A 369 4.73 -31.05 -5.62
C ASP A 369 3.53 -30.12 -5.83
N GLN A 370 2.53 -30.19 -4.96
CA GLN A 370 1.31 -29.38 -5.06
C GLN A 370 1.50 -28.01 -4.41
N VAL A 371 0.90 -26.99 -5.02
CA VAL A 371 0.87 -25.60 -4.52
C VAL A 371 -0.58 -25.16 -4.44
N ILE A 372 -0.99 -24.64 -3.28
CA ILE A 372 -2.38 -24.36 -2.95
C ILE A 372 -2.47 -22.93 -2.42
N TYR A 373 -3.19 -22.07 -3.12
CA TYR A 373 -3.42 -20.70 -2.67
C TYR A 373 -4.27 -20.67 -1.39
N HIS A 374 -3.91 -19.77 -0.48
CA HIS A 374 -4.64 -19.54 0.77
C HIS A 374 -5.28 -18.15 0.82
N SER A 375 -4.47 -17.09 0.87
CA SER A 375 -4.93 -15.70 0.99
C SER A 375 -3.83 -14.73 0.56
N SER A 376 -4.14 -13.43 0.48
CA SER A 376 -3.15 -12.40 0.13
C SER A 376 -3.11 -11.28 1.17
N GLN A 377 -1.96 -10.64 1.36
CA GLN A 377 -1.79 -9.51 2.26
C GLN A 377 -0.99 -8.40 1.55
N PRO A 378 -1.54 -7.18 1.42
CA PRO A 378 -0.74 -6.01 1.07
C PRO A 378 0.40 -5.83 2.06
N TRP A 379 1.61 -5.60 1.59
CA TRP A 379 2.79 -5.44 2.43
C TRP A 379 3.51 -4.16 2.05
N PRO A 380 3.22 -3.05 2.75
CA PRO A 380 3.67 -1.72 2.36
C PRO A 380 5.13 -1.48 2.79
N TYR A 381 6.05 -2.37 2.39
CA TYR A 381 7.49 -2.30 2.70
C TYR A 381 8.36 -2.73 1.50
N PRO A 382 8.49 -1.89 0.45
CA PRO A 382 7.81 -0.61 0.26
C PRO A 382 6.39 -0.77 -0.31
N THR A 383 6.19 -1.65 -1.32
CA THR A 383 4.93 -1.79 -2.06
C THR A 383 4.76 -3.19 -2.66
N ASN A 384 4.54 -4.20 -1.82
CA ASN A 384 4.43 -5.59 -2.23
C ASN A 384 3.01 -6.13 -2.00
N LEU A 385 2.64 -7.18 -2.73
CA LEU A 385 1.46 -8.00 -2.46
C LEU A 385 1.93 -9.42 -2.13
N MET A 386 1.84 -9.77 -0.85
CA MET A 386 2.16 -11.13 -0.39
C MET A 386 1.01 -12.06 -0.80
N ALA A 387 1.31 -13.09 -1.56
CA ALA A 387 0.39 -14.17 -1.90
C ALA A 387 0.79 -15.42 -1.10
N GLY A 388 -0.09 -15.85 -0.21
CA GLY A 388 0.13 -16.95 0.73
C GLY A 388 -0.27 -18.30 0.15
N PHE A 389 0.60 -19.30 0.29
CA PHE A 389 0.40 -20.65 -0.22
C PHE A 389 0.72 -21.74 0.81
N TYR A 390 0.13 -22.91 0.60
CA TYR A 390 0.67 -24.17 1.10
C TYR A 390 1.36 -24.92 -0.04
N GLY A 391 2.54 -25.48 0.25
CA GLY A 391 3.22 -26.40 -0.66
C GLY A 391 3.35 -27.78 -0.03
N ILE A 392 3.27 -28.85 -0.81
CA ILE A 392 3.51 -30.23 -0.33
C ILE A 392 4.92 -30.67 -0.70
N ALA A 393 5.77 -30.89 0.29
CA ALA A 393 7.13 -31.37 0.08
C ALA A 393 7.13 -32.82 -0.43
N LYS A 394 8.02 -33.14 -1.38
CA LYS A 394 8.25 -34.51 -1.83
C LYS A 394 9.03 -35.35 -0.82
N SER A 395 9.80 -34.71 0.05
CA SER A 395 10.60 -35.32 1.12
C SER A 395 10.68 -34.36 2.29
N ASP A 396 10.62 -34.91 3.51
CA ASP A 396 10.86 -34.19 4.77
C ASP A 396 12.12 -34.72 5.49
N ASP A 397 12.99 -35.45 4.78
CA ASP A 397 14.30 -35.84 5.29
C ASP A 397 15.17 -34.60 5.48
N GLU A 398 15.54 -34.30 6.73
CA GLU A 398 16.39 -33.17 7.09
C GLU A 398 17.73 -33.16 6.33
N LYS A 399 18.23 -34.33 5.89
CA LYS A 399 19.47 -34.41 5.08
C LYS A 399 19.29 -33.86 3.66
N SER A 400 18.05 -33.71 3.21
CA SER A 400 17.73 -33.12 1.90
C SER A 400 17.76 -31.59 1.94
N ILE A 401 17.78 -30.98 3.13
CA ILE A 401 17.83 -29.53 3.27
C ILE A 401 19.23 -29.03 2.85
N ARG A 402 19.25 -28.10 1.90
CA ARG A 402 20.45 -27.48 1.34
C ARG A 402 20.31 -25.97 1.43
N LEU A 403 21.16 -25.34 2.23
CA LEU A 403 21.18 -23.88 2.45
C LEU A 403 22.32 -23.19 1.68
N ASP A 404 23.10 -23.96 0.92
CA ASP A 404 24.30 -23.49 0.20
C ASP A 404 24.02 -23.03 -1.24
N LEU A 405 22.79 -23.20 -1.72
CA LEU A 405 22.42 -22.91 -3.11
C LEU A 405 22.38 -21.40 -3.39
N ASP A 406 21.73 -20.61 -2.53
CA ASP A 406 21.71 -19.14 -2.61
C ASP A 406 22.40 -18.45 -1.41
N ASN A 407 22.60 -19.16 -0.30
CA ASN A 407 23.21 -18.71 0.95
C ASN A 407 22.41 -17.60 1.68
N GLU A 408 21.10 -17.51 1.47
CA GLU A 408 20.25 -16.52 2.15
C GLU A 408 19.90 -16.94 3.60
N LEU A 409 19.73 -18.24 3.82
CA LEU A 409 19.28 -18.80 5.09
C LEU A 409 20.42 -19.27 5.99
N GLU A 410 20.24 -19.08 7.30
CA GLU A 410 21.12 -19.64 8.33
C GLU A 410 20.72 -21.05 8.74
N ASP A 411 19.41 -21.32 8.78
CA ASP A 411 18.85 -22.59 9.26
C ASP A 411 17.45 -22.80 8.67
N ALA A 412 17.11 -24.05 8.35
CA ALA A 412 15.76 -24.45 7.96
C ALA A 412 15.46 -25.85 8.51
N ARG A 413 14.26 -26.03 9.07
CA ARG A 413 13.88 -27.27 9.79
C ARG A 413 12.40 -27.57 9.68
N PHE A 414 12.07 -28.85 9.66
CA PHE A 414 10.68 -29.31 9.78
C PHE A 414 10.27 -29.35 11.24
N TYR A 415 9.21 -28.60 11.58
CA TYR A 415 8.60 -28.59 12.91
C TYR A 415 7.29 -29.36 12.90
N THR A 416 7.12 -30.25 13.88
CA THR A 416 5.88 -31.01 14.05
C THR A 416 4.71 -30.10 14.42
N ARG A 417 3.50 -30.50 14.03
CA ARG A 417 2.25 -29.84 14.42
C ARG A 417 2.17 -29.60 15.93
N LYS A 418 2.59 -30.58 16.73
CA LYS A 418 2.64 -30.47 18.20
C LYS A 418 3.58 -29.37 18.67
N GLN A 419 4.81 -29.31 18.16
CA GLN A 419 5.77 -28.25 18.52
C GLN A 419 5.22 -26.86 18.19
N ILE A 420 4.56 -26.71 17.05
CA ILE A 420 3.93 -25.44 16.67
C ILE A 420 2.79 -25.11 17.65
N LEU A 421 1.86 -26.03 17.90
CA LEU A 421 0.75 -25.82 18.85
C LEU A 421 1.25 -25.46 20.26
N ASP A 422 2.30 -26.12 20.75
CA ASP A 422 2.91 -25.83 22.06
C ASP A 422 3.41 -24.37 22.12
N VAL A 423 4.00 -23.87 21.02
CA VAL A 423 4.47 -22.47 20.90
C VAL A 423 3.30 -21.50 20.82
N LEU A 424 2.25 -21.84 20.06
CA LEU A 424 1.01 -21.05 19.96
C LEU A 424 0.32 -20.87 21.32
N GLN A 425 0.35 -21.91 22.16
CA GLN A 425 -0.31 -21.94 23.48
C GLN A 425 0.57 -21.38 24.59
N SER A 426 1.89 -21.25 24.36
CA SER A 426 2.82 -20.78 25.38
C SER A 426 2.55 -19.31 25.75
N LYS A 427 2.43 -19.03 27.05
CA LYS A 427 2.28 -17.67 27.60
C LYS A 427 3.60 -16.89 27.65
N GLN A 428 4.73 -17.49 27.25
CA GLN A 428 6.01 -16.79 27.24
C GLN A 428 6.05 -15.77 26.10
N ARG A 429 6.52 -14.56 26.41
CA ARG A 429 6.56 -13.36 25.56
C ARG A 429 6.81 -13.69 24.08
N SER A 430 5.73 -13.77 23.31
CA SER A 430 5.72 -13.73 21.85
C SER A 430 5.99 -12.31 21.31
N HIS A 431 6.16 -11.33 22.19
CA HIS A 431 6.44 -9.94 21.83
C HIS A 431 7.95 -9.67 21.83
N PHE A 432 8.49 -9.42 20.65
CA PHE A 432 9.81 -8.82 20.46
C PHE A 432 9.86 -7.43 21.10
N THR A 433 11.02 -7.06 21.65
CA THR A 433 11.26 -5.68 22.10
C THR A 433 11.34 -4.73 20.91
N LYS A 434 10.97 -3.44 21.10
CA LYS A 434 11.06 -2.41 20.05
C LYS A 434 12.46 -2.33 19.41
N GLN A 435 13.51 -2.63 20.18
CA GLN A 435 14.90 -2.67 19.70
C GLN A 435 15.18 -3.91 18.83
N GLU A 436 14.83 -5.13 19.26
CA GLU A 436 14.96 -6.34 18.43
C GLU A 436 14.21 -6.20 17.10
N LEU A 437 13.09 -5.47 17.11
CA LEU A 437 12.25 -5.22 15.94
C LEU A 437 12.86 -4.26 14.92
N GLN A 438 13.52 -3.19 15.37
CA GLN A 438 14.17 -2.23 14.48
C GLN A 438 15.35 -2.83 13.72
N THR A 439 15.95 -3.88 14.28
CA THR A 439 17.13 -4.54 13.70
C THR A 439 16.80 -5.53 12.59
N ILE A 440 15.59 -6.12 12.60
CA ILE A 440 15.11 -7.01 11.51
C ILE A 440 14.99 -6.23 10.19
N ASP A 441 14.69 -4.93 10.27
CA ASP A 441 14.32 -4.11 9.11
C ASP A 441 15.46 -3.26 8.54
N LYS A 442 16.56 -3.10 9.28
CA LYS A 442 17.76 -2.41 8.78
C LYS A 442 18.66 -3.43 8.10
N GLN A 443 19.04 -3.17 6.85
CA GLN A 443 20.09 -3.92 6.14
C GLN A 443 21.51 -3.68 6.72
N ASP A 444 21.64 -3.13 7.93
CA ASP A 444 22.93 -2.85 8.56
C ASP A 444 23.49 -4.09 9.27
N ASP A 445 24.81 -4.25 9.20
CA ASP A 445 25.54 -5.37 9.79
C ASP A 445 25.48 -5.32 11.33
N LEU A 446 24.96 -6.38 11.93
CA LEU A 446 25.10 -6.61 13.37
C LEU A 446 26.41 -7.32 13.67
N THR A 447 27.20 -6.74 14.56
CA THR A 447 28.41 -7.35 15.12
C THR A 447 28.08 -8.48 16.11
N ALA A 448 28.87 -9.55 16.03
CA ALA A 448 28.64 -10.89 16.56
C ALA A 448 28.75 -11.09 18.09
N GLU A 449 28.43 -10.09 18.93
CA GLU A 449 28.80 -10.16 20.36
C GLU A 449 27.75 -10.77 21.32
N ASN A 450 26.56 -11.19 20.88
CA ASN A 450 25.51 -11.70 21.78
C ASN A 450 25.23 -13.23 21.70
N GLU A 451 26.14 -14.03 21.15
CA GLU A 451 25.87 -15.43 20.80
C GLU A 451 25.98 -16.49 21.91
N GLN A 452 26.23 -16.14 23.17
CA GLN A 452 26.41 -17.16 24.22
C GLN A 452 25.53 -16.96 25.44
N LYS A 453 24.25 -17.37 25.35
CA LYS A 453 23.44 -17.94 26.44
C LYS A 453 22.01 -18.28 25.96
N ASN A 454 21.81 -19.50 25.43
CA ASN A 454 20.61 -20.35 25.62
C ASN A 454 20.61 -21.51 24.63
N ARG A 455 21.15 -22.68 25.02
CA ARG A 455 21.09 -23.95 24.26
C ARG A 455 19.75 -24.68 24.38
N GLN A 456 18.66 -23.94 24.55
CA GLN A 456 17.30 -24.48 24.48
C GLN A 456 16.42 -23.41 23.85
N VAL A 457 16.69 -23.10 22.57
CA VAL A 457 15.98 -22.05 21.86
C VAL A 457 14.58 -22.57 21.55
N SER A 458 13.58 -22.10 22.31
CA SER A 458 12.18 -22.20 21.93
C SER A 458 11.98 -21.42 20.63
N ILE A 459 11.41 -22.07 19.62
CA ILE A 459 11.02 -21.42 18.36
C ILE A 459 10.10 -20.23 18.65
N ARG A 460 10.38 -19.10 18.00
CA ARG A 460 9.57 -17.89 17.98
C ARG A 460 8.99 -17.72 16.59
N LEU A 461 7.71 -17.43 16.51
CA LEU A 461 6.96 -17.30 15.25
C LEU A 461 6.67 -15.82 14.94
N PRO A 462 6.34 -15.49 13.68
CA PRO A 462 5.92 -14.13 13.29
C PRO A 462 4.68 -13.68 14.09
N PRO A 463 4.45 -12.35 14.22
CA PRO A 463 3.28 -11.82 14.91
C PRO A 463 1.98 -12.25 14.20
N GLN A 464 0.86 -12.24 14.93
CA GLN A 464 -0.47 -12.60 14.40
C GLN A 464 -0.92 -11.77 13.20
N THR A 465 -0.33 -10.59 13.01
CA THR A 465 -0.62 -9.70 11.87
C THR A 465 0.12 -10.08 10.59
N ALA A 466 1.12 -10.97 10.65
CA ALA A 466 1.87 -11.40 9.48
C ALA A 466 1.20 -12.61 8.81
N ILE A 467 1.06 -12.60 7.48
CA ILE A 467 0.50 -13.72 6.72
C ILE A 467 1.23 -15.05 6.96
N ALA A 468 2.54 -15.03 7.21
CA ALA A 468 3.30 -16.21 7.61
C ALA A 468 2.69 -16.89 8.85
N ARG A 469 2.35 -16.09 9.87
CA ARG A 469 1.72 -16.57 11.09
C ARG A 469 0.32 -17.11 10.83
N VAL A 470 -0.45 -16.44 9.98
CA VAL A 470 -1.79 -16.89 9.57
C VAL A 470 -1.72 -18.27 8.90
N LEU A 471 -0.78 -18.48 7.96
CA LEU A 471 -0.59 -19.77 7.29
C LEU A 471 -0.22 -20.88 8.29
N ILE A 472 0.72 -20.61 9.19
CA ILE A 472 1.20 -21.56 10.19
C ILE A 472 0.08 -21.93 11.18
N GLU A 473 -0.65 -20.94 11.70
CA GLU A 473 -1.77 -21.17 12.63
C GLU A 473 -2.92 -21.94 11.98
N ALA A 474 -3.32 -21.55 10.76
CA ALA A 474 -4.38 -22.23 10.04
C ALA A 474 -4.03 -23.70 9.75
N TRP A 475 -2.77 -23.98 9.38
CA TRP A 475 -2.31 -25.37 9.23
C TRP A 475 -2.32 -26.11 10.57
N ALA A 476 -1.70 -25.55 11.62
CA ALA A 476 -1.53 -26.21 12.90
C ALA A 476 -2.89 -26.57 13.55
N ASN A 477 -3.87 -25.68 13.43
CA ASN A 477 -5.23 -25.87 13.94
C ASN A 477 -6.12 -26.76 13.05
N GLY A 478 -5.60 -27.30 11.94
CA GLY A 478 -6.34 -28.17 11.03
C GLY A 478 -7.38 -27.44 10.18
N GLN A 479 -7.21 -26.13 10.00
CA GLN A 479 -8.06 -25.27 9.17
C GLN A 479 -7.56 -25.22 7.72
N ALA A 480 -6.30 -25.55 7.45
CA ALA A 480 -5.79 -25.65 6.09
C ALA A 480 -6.49 -26.78 5.32
N VAL A 481 -6.94 -26.48 4.09
CA VAL A 481 -7.52 -27.49 3.20
C VAL A 481 -6.40 -28.05 2.33
N LEU A 482 -5.99 -29.29 2.63
CA LEU A 482 -4.96 -30.01 1.88
C LEU A 482 -5.58 -31.10 0.99
N PRO A 483 -4.92 -31.49 -0.12
CA PRO A 483 -5.49 -32.36 -1.16
C PRO A 483 -5.91 -33.74 -0.63
N GLY A 484 -5.13 -34.31 0.30
CA GLY A 484 -5.46 -35.59 0.95
C GLY A 484 -6.69 -35.54 1.86
N GLN A 485 -7.06 -34.35 2.35
CA GLN A 485 -8.25 -34.14 3.19
C GLN A 485 -9.52 -33.82 2.40
N MET A 486 -9.40 -33.41 1.12
CA MET A 486 -10.55 -33.19 0.24
C MET A 486 -11.28 -34.50 -0.08
N ASN A 487 -10.56 -35.61 -0.18
CA ASN A 487 -11.13 -36.94 -0.48
C ASN A 487 -11.82 -37.61 0.74
N ALA A 488 -11.65 -37.08 1.96
CA ALA A 488 -12.28 -37.61 3.17
C ALA A 488 -13.58 -36.89 3.55
N LYS A 489 -13.94 -35.81 2.82
CA LYS A 489 -15.13 -34.97 3.06
C LYS A 489 -16.13 -34.94 1.90
N MET A 490 -15.87 -35.69 0.83
CA MET A 490 -16.90 -36.12 -0.14
C MET A 490 -17.36 -37.51 0.24
#